data_AF-A0A378AR17-F1
#
_entry.id   AF-A0A378AR17-F1
#
_cell.length_a   1.000
_cell.length_b   1.000
_cell.length_c   1.000
_cell.angle_alpha   90.00
_cell.angle_beta   90.00
_cell.angle_gamma   90.00
#
_symmetry.space_group_name_H-M   'P 1'
#
loop_
_entity.id
_entity.type
_entity.pdbx_description
1 polymer ?
#
loop_
_entity_poly.entity_id
_entity_poly.type
_entity_poly.pdbx_seq_one_letter_code
_entity_poly.pdbx_strand_id
1 'polypeptide(L)'
;MGGEKALGLGNISTHIYVEYELQGLDETAFNRALNAVIARHSMLRAIVNDDGMQQILPNVPEYHVAFYTTQCEDAFQQRCRELRDTLSHQMIDCSRWPLFQMEVVVDPQQKARLHVSIDLLIADAWSLELFIRELAYHYRHPQAALPTLTYSFRDYVLTLKSYEKTPQFERARDYWRARIETLPPGPRLPLRTDPTKLENPTFVRRSYCLSRAIWQRLKTQAGQMSITPTTLLLTGFAQVLARFSSSPHFSLNLTLFNRLPLHADINHLIGDFTALTLLEIDMSQGEPCRRGQT
;
A
#
# COMPACT_ATOMS: atom_id res chain seq x y z
N MET A 1 16.34 -4.70 -13.41
CA MET A 1 17.41 -3.67 -13.43
C MET A 1 17.20 -2.80 -12.20
N GLY A 2 18.04 -2.77 -11.17
CA GLY A 2 19.50 -2.66 -11.17
C GLY A 2 19.77 -1.37 -10.40
N GLY A 3 20.10 -1.47 -9.12
CA GLY A 3 20.10 -0.36 -8.18
C GLY A 3 21.11 0.72 -8.53
N GLU A 4 20.66 1.75 -9.24
CA GLU A 4 21.39 3.00 -9.28
C GLU A 4 21.27 3.69 -7.92
N LYS A 5 22.44 3.92 -7.31
CA LYS A 5 22.70 4.65 -6.06
C LYS A 5 22.24 6.13 -6.08
N ALA A 6 21.18 6.47 -6.80
CA ALA A 6 20.69 7.84 -6.94
C ALA A 6 19.85 8.28 -5.74
N LEU A 7 19.23 7.34 -5.00
CA LEU A 7 18.50 7.64 -3.77
C LEU A 7 19.18 6.95 -2.58
N GLY A 8 19.55 7.72 -1.55
CA GLY A 8 20.19 7.22 -0.32
C GLY A 8 19.38 6.17 0.47
N LEU A 9 18.16 5.86 0.04
CA LEU A 9 17.28 4.82 0.59
C LEU A 9 16.77 3.83 -0.48
N GLY A 10 17.30 3.87 -1.70
CA GLY A 10 16.74 3.19 -2.88
C GLY A 10 17.03 1.68 -2.99
N ASN A 11 17.75 1.09 -2.03
CA ASN A 11 18.13 -0.33 -2.07
C ASN A 11 17.15 -1.23 -1.31
N ILE A 12 15.86 -0.89 -1.33
CA ILE A 12 14.80 -1.58 -0.59
C ILE A 12 13.72 -1.95 -1.60
N SER A 13 13.34 -3.22 -1.65
CA SER A 13 12.23 -3.67 -2.49
C SER A 13 10.95 -2.93 -2.09
N THR A 14 10.17 -2.52 -3.10
CA THR A 14 8.80 -2.01 -2.95
C THR A 14 7.84 -3.13 -2.54
N HIS A 15 8.16 -3.85 -1.47
CA HIS A 15 7.34 -4.92 -0.94
C HIS A 15 6.62 -4.48 0.33
N ILE A 16 5.51 -5.14 0.63
CA ILE A 16 4.84 -5.04 1.90
C ILE A 16 4.78 -6.40 2.56
N TYR A 17 5.05 -6.40 3.86
CA TYR A 17 4.87 -7.54 4.73
C TYR A 17 3.81 -7.25 5.79
N VAL A 18 2.84 -8.14 5.92
CA VAL A 18 1.76 -8.05 6.92
C VAL A 18 1.46 -9.40 7.54
N GLU A 19 1.01 -9.36 8.78
CA GLU A 19 0.57 -10.53 9.53
C GLU A 19 -0.88 -10.38 9.94
N TYR A 20 -1.66 -11.46 9.80
CA TYR A 20 -3.02 -11.55 10.28
C TYR A 20 -3.15 -12.65 11.32
N GLU A 21 -3.74 -12.32 12.46
CA GLU A 21 -4.13 -13.29 13.46
C GLU A 21 -5.53 -13.82 13.12
N LEU A 22 -5.64 -15.14 13.02
CA LEU A 22 -6.81 -15.88 12.59
C LEU A 22 -7.08 -17.03 13.57
N GLN A 23 -8.27 -17.61 13.50
CA GLN A 23 -8.68 -18.74 14.32
C GLN A 23 -9.45 -19.74 13.46
N GLY A 24 -9.09 -21.03 13.54
CA GLY A 24 -9.79 -22.10 12.83
C GLY A 24 -9.75 -21.95 11.31
N LEU A 25 -8.59 -21.62 10.75
CA LEU A 25 -8.42 -21.47 9.30
C LEU A 25 -8.42 -22.84 8.62
N ASP A 26 -9.36 -23.05 7.69
CA ASP A 26 -9.42 -24.25 6.86
C ASP A 26 -8.51 -24.09 5.64
N GLU A 27 -7.47 -24.92 5.57
CA GLU A 27 -6.45 -24.90 4.51
C GLU A 27 -7.06 -25.10 3.10
N THR A 28 -8.01 -26.02 2.96
CA THR A 28 -8.61 -26.34 1.65
C THR A 28 -9.48 -25.19 1.17
N ALA A 29 -10.29 -24.62 2.07
CA ALA A 29 -11.13 -23.48 1.79
C ALA A 29 -10.32 -22.22 1.51
N PHE A 30 -9.21 -22.02 2.22
CA PHE A 30 -8.31 -20.89 2.01
C PHE A 30 -7.63 -20.95 0.65
N ASN A 31 -7.01 -22.08 0.29
CA ASN A 31 -6.36 -22.27 -1.00
C ASN A 31 -7.36 -22.13 -2.17
N ARG A 32 -8.57 -22.70 -2.05
CA ARG A 32 -9.63 -22.52 -3.05
C ARG A 32 -10.02 -21.06 -3.23
N ALA A 33 -10.24 -20.34 -2.13
CA ALA A 33 -10.62 -18.93 -2.17
C ALA A 33 -9.51 -18.05 -2.78
N LEU A 34 -8.26 -18.31 -2.41
CA LEU A 34 -7.10 -17.60 -2.94
C LEU A 34 -6.95 -17.81 -4.45
N ASN A 35 -7.05 -19.06 -4.92
CA ASN A 35 -6.97 -19.35 -6.36
C ASN A 35 -8.13 -18.74 -7.15
N ALA A 36 -9.34 -18.62 -6.56
CA ALA A 36 -10.43 -17.88 -7.19
C ALA A 36 -10.10 -16.39 -7.37
N VAL A 37 -9.46 -15.75 -6.38
CA VAL A 37 -9.02 -14.35 -6.46
C VAL A 37 -7.87 -14.20 -7.48
N ILE A 38 -6.89 -15.11 -7.47
CA ILE A 38 -5.79 -15.14 -8.46
C ILE A 38 -6.34 -15.29 -9.88
N ALA A 39 -7.34 -16.16 -10.09
CA ALA A 39 -7.99 -16.36 -11.39
C ALA A 39 -8.80 -15.13 -11.83
N ARG A 40 -9.38 -14.38 -10.89
CA ARG A 40 -10.17 -13.18 -11.17
C ARG A 40 -9.31 -11.98 -11.55
N HIS A 41 -8.18 -11.76 -10.89
CA HIS A 41 -7.39 -10.54 -11.02
C HIS A 41 -6.11 -10.73 -11.82
N SER A 42 -6.02 -10.08 -12.98
CA SER A 42 -4.90 -10.24 -13.91
C SER A 42 -3.53 -9.88 -13.30
N MET A 43 -3.46 -8.87 -12.44
CA MET A 43 -2.19 -8.43 -11.84
C MET A 43 -1.62 -9.42 -10.83
N LEU A 44 -2.45 -10.31 -10.25
CA LEU A 44 -1.95 -11.42 -9.43
C LEU A 44 -1.28 -12.52 -10.26
N ARG A 45 -1.35 -12.43 -11.60
CA ARG A 45 -0.67 -13.30 -12.56
C ARG A 45 0.40 -12.55 -13.37
N ALA A 46 0.74 -11.33 -12.97
CA ALA A 46 1.73 -10.52 -13.67
C ALA A 46 3.16 -10.90 -13.28
N ILE A 47 4.08 -10.69 -14.21
CA ILE A 47 5.54 -10.69 -14.02
C ILE A 47 6.11 -9.41 -14.65
N VAL A 48 7.37 -9.11 -14.33
CA VAL A 48 8.15 -8.03 -14.91
C VAL A 48 9.32 -8.62 -15.69
N ASN A 49 9.34 -8.38 -17.00
CA ASN A 49 10.37 -8.88 -17.90
C ASN A 49 11.68 -8.10 -17.74
N ASP A 50 12.77 -8.64 -18.29
CA ASP A 50 14.11 -8.03 -18.21
C ASP A 50 14.17 -6.62 -18.84
N ASP A 51 13.27 -6.30 -19.78
CA ASP A 51 13.13 -4.97 -20.40
C ASP A 51 12.34 -3.97 -19.53
N GLY A 52 11.94 -4.37 -18.32
CA GLY A 52 11.16 -3.56 -17.38
C GLY A 52 9.66 -3.50 -17.69
N MET A 53 9.18 -4.25 -18.69
CA MET A 53 7.77 -4.29 -19.06
C MET A 53 7.00 -5.33 -18.24
N GLN A 54 5.76 -5.00 -17.88
CA GLN A 54 4.86 -5.94 -17.22
C GLN A 54 4.17 -6.85 -18.23
N GLN A 55 4.05 -8.13 -17.87
CA GLN A 55 3.32 -9.14 -18.64
C GLN A 55 2.35 -9.89 -17.75
N ILE A 56 1.08 -9.94 -18.17
CA ILE A 56 0.05 -10.78 -17.53
C ILE A 56 0.16 -12.19 -18.12
N LEU A 57 0.39 -13.19 -17.27
CA LEU A 57 0.35 -14.58 -17.68
C LEU A 57 -1.10 -15.04 -17.90
N PRO A 58 -1.40 -15.73 -19.02
CA PRO A 58 -2.76 -16.18 -19.31
C PRO A 58 -3.25 -17.20 -18.29
N ASN A 59 -2.36 -18.10 -17.87
CA ASN A 59 -2.59 -19.10 -16.84
C ASN A 59 -1.37 -19.16 -15.92
N VAL A 60 -1.59 -19.53 -14.67
CA VAL A 60 -0.55 -19.81 -13.68
C VAL A 60 -0.86 -21.15 -13.01
N PRO A 61 0.14 -21.85 -12.45
CA PRO A 61 -0.11 -23.03 -11.63
C PRO A 61 -1.04 -22.71 -10.45
N GLU A 62 -1.71 -23.72 -9.92
CA GLU A 62 -2.45 -23.57 -8.66
C GLU A 62 -1.49 -23.16 -7.56
N TYR A 63 -1.82 -22.08 -6.86
CA TYR A 63 -1.02 -21.60 -5.74
C TYR A 63 -1.41 -22.37 -4.47
N HIS A 64 -0.44 -23.00 -3.83
CA HIS A 64 -0.62 -23.68 -2.55
C HIS A 64 0.14 -22.94 -1.45
N VAL A 65 -0.61 -22.42 -0.49
CA VAL A 65 -0.09 -21.76 0.71
C VAL A 65 0.58 -22.82 1.59
N ALA A 66 1.78 -22.52 2.09
CA ALA A 66 2.45 -23.43 3.03
C ALA A 66 1.82 -23.32 4.43
N PHE A 67 1.32 -24.44 4.96
CA PHE A 67 0.79 -24.54 6.32
C PHE A 67 1.79 -25.27 7.23
N TYR A 68 2.15 -24.64 8.34
CA TYR A 68 3.06 -25.16 9.36
C TYR A 68 2.31 -25.38 10.66
N THR A 69 1.99 -26.65 10.97
CA THR A 69 1.41 -27.01 12.26
C THR A 69 2.50 -27.17 13.31
N THR A 70 2.35 -26.48 14.44
CA THR A 70 3.29 -26.48 15.56
C THR A 70 2.73 -27.25 16.75
N GLN A 71 3.63 -27.76 17.60
CA GLN A 71 3.27 -28.66 18.71
C GLN A 71 2.94 -27.91 20.01
N CYS A 72 3.37 -26.65 20.15
CA CYS A 72 3.17 -25.82 21.34
C CYS A 72 3.32 -24.32 21.02
N GLU A 73 2.91 -23.45 21.96
CA GLU A 73 2.99 -21.99 21.80
C GLU A 73 4.43 -21.49 21.57
N ASP A 74 5.44 -22.09 22.22
CA ASP A 74 6.83 -21.67 22.02
C ASP A 74 7.30 -21.93 20.58
N ALA A 75 6.95 -23.10 20.02
CA ALA A 75 7.23 -23.44 18.63
C ALA A 75 6.44 -22.56 17.65
N PHE A 76 5.17 -22.23 17.97
CA PHE A 76 4.35 -21.29 17.22
C PHE A 76 5.02 -19.92 17.13
N GLN A 77 5.40 -19.34 18.26
CA GLN A 77 6.03 -18.02 18.31
C GLN A 77 7.42 -18.02 17.64
N GLN A 78 8.18 -19.10 17.79
CA GLN A 78 9.47 -19.24 17.12
C GLN A 78 9.33 -19.26 15.61
N ARG A 79 8.44 -20.11 15.06
CA ARG A 79 8.21 -20.17 13.62
C ARG A 79 7.67 -18.84 13.07
N CYS A 80 6.77 -18.17 13.80
CA CYS A 80 6.28 -16.85 13.41
C CYS A 80 7.40 -15.80 13.34
N ARG A 81 8.38 -15.83 14.25
CA ARG A 81 9.54 -14.92 14.22
C ARG A 81 10.44 -15.20 13.02
N GLU A 82 10.74 -16.48 12.75
CA GLU A 82 11.56 -16.87 11.59
C GLU A 82 10.93 -16.42 10.27
N LEU A 83 9.63 -16.63 10.11
CA LEU A 83 8.90 -16.18 8.93
C LEU A 83 8.87 -14.66 8.83
N ARG A 84 8.72 -13.94 9.95
CA ARG A 84 8.83 -12.48 9.97
C ARG A 84 10.19 -12.02 9.51
N ASP A 85 11.27 -12.54 10.07
CA ASP A 85 12.62 -12.09 9.75
C ASP A 85 12.97 -12.37 8.28
N THR A 86 12.51 -13.50 7.75
CA THR A 86 12.70 -13.89 6.34
C THR A 86 11.83 -13.06 5.39
N LEU A 87 10.51 -13.04 5.59
CA LEU A 87 9.56 -12.47 4.63
C LEU A 87 9.51 -10.94 4.65
N SER A 88 9.83 -10.30 5.79
CA SER A 88 9.83 -8.82 5.90
C SER A 88 11.02 -8.12 5.25
N HIS A 89 12.00 -8.88 4.78
CA HIS A 89 13.17 -8.37 4.05
C HIS A 89 13.37 -9.11 2.72
N GLN A 90 12.36 -9.85 2.27
CA GLN A 90 12.43 -10.64 1.06
C GLN A 90 12.55 -9.73 -0.16
N MET A 91 13.44 -10.10 -1.08
CA MET A 91 13.46 -9.56 -2.43
C MET A 91 12.88 -10.61 -3.37
N ILE A 92 11.67 -10.36 -3.85
CA ILE A 92 11.00 -11.26 -4.79
C ILE A 92 11.59 -11.04 -6.19
N ASP A 93 11.96 -12.12 -6.87
CA ASP A 93 12.34 -12.07 -8.28
C ASP A 93 11.10 -11.78 -9.13
N CYS A 94 10.91 -10.51 -9.46
CA CYS A 94 9.76 -10.04 -10.23
C CYS A 94 9.66 -10.63 -11.66
N SER A 95 10.70 -11.28 -12.18
CA SER A 95 10.65 -11.99 -13.46
C SER A 95 9.92 -13.32 -13.40
N ARG A 96 9.61 -13.81 -12.19
CA ARG A 96 8.99 -15.11 -11.95
C ARG A 96 7.73 -14.96 -11.13
N TRP A 97 6.67 -15.62 -11.58
CA TRP A 97 5.45 -15.72 -10.80
C TRP A 97 5.66 -16.71 -9.64
N PRO A 98 5.09 -16.45 -8.45
CA PRO A 98 4.29 -15.27 -8.06
C PRO A 98 5.11 -14.10 -7.51
N LEU A 99 4.56 -12.88 -7.66
CA LEU A 99 5.07 -11.65 -7.03
C LEU A 99 4.55 -11.47 -5.59
N PHE A 100 4.20 -12.58 -4.94
CA PHE A 100 3.72 -12.63 -3.56
C PHE A 100 4.04 -14.00 -2.95
N GLN A 101 4.09 -14.05 -1.63
CA GLN A 101 4.26 -15.26 -0.85
C GLN A 101 3.34 -15.22 0.38
N MET A 102 2.62 -16.32 0.62
CA MET A 102 1.72 -16.49 1.74
C MET A 102 2.08 -17.77 2.49
N GLU A 103 2.25 -17.66 3.80
CA GLU A 103 2.53 -18.79 4.68
C GLU A 103 1.68 -18.70 5.95
N VAL A 104 1.25 -19.84 6.47
CA VAL A 104 0.42 -19.93 7.67
C VAL A 104 1.11 -20.79 8.72
N VAL A 105 1.21 -20.29 9.95
CA VAL A 105 1.59 -21.07 11.12
C VAL A 105 0.34 -21.34 11.95
N VAL A 106 0.13 -22.57 12.39
CA VAL A 106 -1.02 -22.98 13.20
C VAL A 106 -0.55 -23.64 14.50
N ASP A 107 -1.19 -23.33 15.61
CA ASP A 107 -0.94 -23.97 16.92
C ASP A 107 -1.93 -25.13 17.19
N PRO A 108 -1.73 -25.93 18.26
CA PRO A 108 -2.65 -27.01 18.62
C PRO A 108 -4.06 -26.55 18.98
N GLN A 109 -4.25 -25.27 19.35
CA GLN A 109 -5.53 -24.65 19.68
C GLN A 109 -6.20 -23.99 18.46
N GLN A 110 -5.73 -24.26 17.24
CA GLN A 110 -6.24 -23.71 15.98
C GLN A 110 -6.09 -22.18 15.84
N LYS A 111 -5.26 -21.55 16.65
CA LYS A 111 -4.79 -20.18 16.39
C LYS A 111 -3.89 -20.23 15.18
N ALA A 112 -4.11 -19.33 14.24
CA ALA A 112 -3.35 -19.24 13.01
C ALA A 112 -2.75 -17.85 12.85
N ARG A 113 -1.53 -17.79 12.32
CA ARG A 113 -0.91 -16.55 11.86
C ARG A 113 -0.61 -16.67 10.38
N LEU A 114 -1.29 -15.85 9.58
CA LEU A 114 -1.06 -15.71 8.16
C LEU A 114 -0.02 -14.62 7.93
N HIS A 115 1.08 -14.99 7.29
CA HIS A 115 2.14 -14.10 6.83
C HIS A 115 1.95 -13.83 5.34
N VAL A 116 1.92 -12.57 4.95
CA VAL A 116 1.76 -12.15 3.55
C VAL A 116 2.89 -11.21 3.18
N SER A 117 3.66 -11.60 2.16
CA SER A 117 4.65 -10.78 1.48
C SER A 117 4.15 -10.54 0.06
N ILE A 118 4.09 -9.30 -0.40
CA ILE A 118 3.68 -8.97 -1.78
C ILE A 118 4.46 -7.78 -2.31
N ASP A 119 4.89 -7.88 -3.56
CA ASP A 119 5.54 -6.78 -4.26
C ASP A 119 4.48 -5.77 -4.76
N LEU A 120 4.66 -4.49 -4.42
CA LEU A 120 3.76 -3.40 -4.76
C LEU A 120 3.85 -3.00 -6.25
N LEU A 121 4.74 -3.62 -7.04
CA LEU A 121 4.72 -3.53 -8.51
C LEU A 121 3.39 -4.03 -9.11
N ILE A 122 2.67 -4.91 -8.41
CA ILE A 122 1.39 -5.48 -8.89
C ILE A 122 0.15 -4.96 -8.16
N ALA A 123 0.31 -4.21 -7.07
CA ALA A 123 -0.80 -3.74 -6.24
C ALA A 123 -0.44 -2.52 -5.40
N ASP A 124 -1.33 -1.52 -5.37
CA ASP A 124 -1.30 -0.46 -4.36
C ASP A 124 -2.04 -0.89 -3.06
N ALA A 125 -1.98 -0.05 -2.02
CA ALA A 125 -2.62 -0.36 -0.74
C ALA A 125 -4.16 -0.54 -0.83
N TRP A 126 -4.83 0.15 -1.76
CA TRP A 126 -6.26 -0.04 -2.01
C TRP A 126 -6.52 -1.41 -2.64
N SER A 127 -5.70 -1.81 -3.60
CA SER A 127 -5.75 -3.11 -4.25
C SER A 127 -5.47 -4.24 -3.26
N LEU A 128 -4.62 -4.04 -2.26
CA LEU A 128 -4.45 -4.99 -1.16
C LEU A 128 -5.70 -5.10 -0.28
N GLU A 129 -6.36 -3.98 0.06
CA GLU A 129 -7.64 -4.02 0.78
C GLU A 129 -8.71 -4.79 -0.01
N LEU A 130 -8.80 -4.52 -1.32
CA LEU A 130 -9.68 -5.24 -2.24
C LEU A 130 -9.37 -6.75 -2.26
N PHE A 131 -8.09 -7.11 -2.39
CA PHE A 131 -7.63 -8.50 -2.36
C PHE A 131 -8.08 -9.23 -1.09
N ILE A 132 -7.84 -8.63 0.08
CA ILE A 132 -8.24 -9.20 1.38
C ILE A 132 -9.76 -9.35 1.46
N ARG A 133 -10.50 -8.35 1.01
CA ARG A 133 -11.98 -8.37 1.02
C ARG A 133 -12.53 -9.48 0.15
N GLU A 134 -12.02 -9.64 -1.07
CA GLU A 134 -12.48 -10.69 -1.98
C GLU A 134 -12.03 -12.08 -1.54
N LEU A 135 -10.83 -12.22 -0.99
CA LEU A 135 -10.37 -13.46 -0.37
C LEU A 135 -11.31 -13.90 0.76
N ALA A 136 -11.63 -12.98 1.68
CA ALA A 136 -12.58 -13.24 2.78
C ALA A 136 -14.01 -13.51 2.29
N TYR A 137 -14.41 -12.95 1.14
CA TYR A 137 -15.69 -13.23 0.50
C TYR A 137 -15.73 -14.64 -0.07
N HIS A 138 -14.76 -15.02 -0.92
CA HIS A 138 -14.68 -16.35 -1.51
C HIS A 138 -14.48 -17.46 -0.47
N TYR A 139 -13.76 -17.17 0.63
CA TYR A 139 -13.61 -18.11 1.74
C TYR A 139 -14.96 -18.44 2.39
N ARG A 140 -15.80 -17.42 2.64
CA ARG A 140 -17.13 -17.59 3.27
C ARG A 140 -18.20 -18.07 2.29
N HIS A 141 -18.06 -17.79 1.01
CA HIS A 141 -19.03 -18.09 -0.03
C HIS A 141 -18.37 -18.86 -1.18
N PRO A 142 -18.01 -20.14 -0.98
CA PRO A 142 -17.19 -20.90 -1.93
C PRO A 142 -17.85 -21.15 -3.29
N GLN A 143 -19.19 -21.03 -3.37
CA GLN A 143 -19.97 -21.18 -4.61
C GLN A 143 -20.34 -19.82 -5.24
N ALA A 144 -20.02 -18.71 -4.58
CA ALA A 144 -20.35 -17.40 -5.11
C ALA A 144 -19.35 -16.97 -6.18
N ALA A 145 -19.88 -16.59 -7.34
CA ALA A 145 -19.12 -15.93 -8.39
C ALA A 145 -19.26 -14.41 -8.23
N LEU A 146 -18.14 -13.69 -8.28
CA LEU A 146 -18.14 -12.24 -8.43
C LEU A 146 -18.26 -11.86 -9.92
N PRO A 147 -18.86 -10.70 -10.27
CA PRO A 147 -19.03 -10.29 -11.66
C PRO A 147 -17.70 -10.23 -12.41
N THR A 148 -17.57 -10.93 -13.54
CA THR A 148 -16.32 -10.96 -14.33
C THR A 148 -15.86 -9.54 -14.68
N LEU A 149 -14.56 -9.27 -14.47
CA LEU A 149 -13.95 -8.01 -14.87
C LEU A 149 -13.71 -8.04 -16.38
N THR A 150 -14.22 -7.03 -17.10
CA THR A 150 -14.03 -6.89 -18.56
C THR A 150 -12.93 -5.91 -18.90
N TYR A 151 -12.33 -5.27 -17.89
CA TYR A 151 -11.25 -4.32 -18.00
C TYR A 151 -10.09 -4.75 -17.11
N SER A 152 -8.86 -4.66 -17.61
CA SER A 152 -7.65 -5.01 -16.86
C SER A 152 -6.81 -3.79 -16.51
N PHE A 153 -5.86 -3.96 -15.58
CA PHE A 153 -4.87 -2.92 -15.30
C PHE A 153 -4.02 -2.57 -16.54
N ARG A 154 -3.75 -3.54 -17.42
CA ARG A 154 -3.10 -3.29 -18.72
C ARG A 154 -3.92 -2.30 -19.56
N ASP A 155 -5.23 -2.49 -19.63
CA ASP A 155 -6.10 -1.61 -20.40
C ASP A 155 -6.14 -0.19 -19.79
N TYR A 156 -6.13 -0.11 -18.46
CA TYR A 156 -5.97 1.16 -17.74
C TYR A 156 -4.67 1.87 -18.12
N VAL A 157 -3.51 1.19 -18.06
CA VAL A 157 -2.21 1.76 -18.43
C VAL A 157 -2.20 2.22 -19.90
N LEU A 158 -2.76 1.45 -20.82
CA LEU A 158 -2.86 1.84 -22.22
C LEU A 158 -3.78 3.06 -22.42
N THR A 159 -4.86 3.17 -21.63
CA THR A 159 -5.77 4.31 -21.67
C THR A 159 -5.14 5.56 -21.03
N LEU A 160 -4.25 5.41 -20.04
CA LEU A 160 -3.47 6.55 -19.53
C LEU A 160 -2.58 7.18 -20.60
N LYS A 161 -1.98 6.39 -21.50
CA LYS A 161 -1.18 6.93 -22.63
C LYS A 161 -2.00 7.80 -23.58
N SER A 162 -3.29 7.51 -23.75
CA SER A 162 -4.17 8.39 -24.53
C SER A 162 -4.61 9.62 -23.73
N TYR A 163 -4.78 9.46 -22.40
CA TYR A 163 -5.08 10.57 -21.48
C TYR A 163 -4.00 11.66 -21.47
N GLU A 164 -2.72 11.31 -21.66
CA GLU A 164 -1.60 12.26 -21.78
C GLU A 164 -1.76 13.28 -22.91
N LYS A 165 -2.60 12.98 -23.91
CA LYS A 165 -2.88 13.88 -25.05
C LYS A 165 -4.09 14.78 -24.82
N THR A 166 -4.67 14.78 -23.63
CA THR A 166 -5.88 15.55 -23.33
C THR A 166 -5.54 16.96 -22.83
N PRO A 167 -6.42 17.96 -23.06
CA PRO A 167 -6.25 19.29 -22.48
C PRO A 167 -6.20 19.29 -20.94
N GLN A 168 -6.78 18.29 -20.28
CA GLN A 168 -6.70 18.17 -18.83
C GLN A 168 -5.29 17.82 -18.37
N PHE A 169 -4.62 16.90 -19.08
CA PHE A 169 -3.22 16.57 -18.81
C PHE A 169 -2.31 17.78 -19.04
N GLU A 170 -2.51 18.52 -20.15
CA GLU A 170 -1.73 19.73 -20.44
C GLU A 170 -1.88 20.79 -19.33
N ARG A 171 -3.11 21.04 -18.87
CA ARG A 171 -3.35 21.96 -17.73
C ARG A 171 -2.65 21.51 -16.45
N ALA A 172 -2.68 20.21 -16.14
CA ALA A 172 -2.00 19.66 -14.97
C ALA A 172 -0.47 19.80 -15.09
N ARG A 173 0.08 19.53 -16.27
CA ARG A 173 1.50 19.71 -16.58
C ARG A 173 1.92 21.16 -16.40
N ASP A 174 1.18 22.10 -16.95
CA ASP A 174 1.52 23.52 -16.91
C ASP A 174 1.43 24.08 -15.48
N TYR A 175 0.44 23.63 -14.69
CA TYR A 175 0.38 23.91 -13.26
C TYR A 175 1.64 23.44 -12.53
N TRP A 176 2.05 22.19 -12.71
CA TRP A 176 3.23 21.65 -12.01
C TRP A 176 4.54 22.31 -12.47
N ARG A 177 4.68 22.65 -13.76
CA ARG A 177 5.81 23.42 -14.27
C ARG A 177 5.91 24.80 -13.63
N ALA A 178 4.79 25.48 -13.41
CA ALA A 178 4.79 26.76 -12.72
C ALA A 178 5.10 26.59 -11.21
N ARG A 179 4.61 25.52 -10.59
CA ARG A 179 4.75 25.30 -9.15
C ARG A 179 6.12 24.82 -8.73
N ILE A 180 6.80 23.98 -9.52
CA ILE A 180 8.09 23.39 -9.14
C ILE A 180 9.17 24.43 -8.84
N GLU A 181 9.12 25.59 -9.51
CA GLU A 181 10.03 26.72 -9.28
C GLU A 181 9.82 27.41 -7.92
N THR A 182 8.66 27.21 -7.29
CA THR A 182 8.24 27.89 -6.05
C THR A 182 8.09 26.96 -4.86
N LEU A 183 8.14 25.63 -5.08
CA LEU A 183 7.93 24.66 -4.00
C LEU A 183 9.09 24.70 -3.00
N PRO A 184 8.80 24.81 -1.68
CA PRO A 184 9.84 24.68 -0.68
C PRO A 184 10.38 23.24 -0.63
N PRO A 185 11.59 23.00 -0.07
CA PRO A 185 12.11 21.66 0.14
C PRO A 185 11.25 20.88 1.14
N GLY A 186 11.54 19.59 1.32
CA GLY A 186 10.95 18.78 2.38
C GLY A 186 11.27 19.30 3.80
N PRO A 187 10.55 18.84 4.83
CA PRO A 187 10.80 19.24 6.22
C PRO A 187 12.21 18.82 6.65
N ARG A 188 12.94 19.75 7.28
CA ARG A 188 14.30 19.51 7.77
C ARG A 188 14.24 19.08 9.24
N LEU A 189 13.98 17.78 9.43
CA LEU A 189 13.92 17.13 10.73
C LEU A 189 15.33 16.89 11.31
N PRO A 190 15.49 16.82 12.65
CA PRO A 190 16.75 16.45 13.27
C PRO A 190 17.06 14.99 12.96
N LEU A 191 18.15 14.75 12.23
CA LEU A 191 18.63 13.42 11.88
C LEU A 191 19.83 13.05 12.73
N ARG A 192 19.91 11.77 13.12
CA ARG A 192 21.09 11.23 13.83
C ARG A 192 22.30 11.10 12.91
N THR A 193 22.07 10.79 11.64
CA THR A 193 23.11 10.67 10.60
C THR A 193 22.53 11.10 9.26
N ASP A 194 23.41 11.41 8.32
CA ASP A 194 23.06 11.68 6.94
C ASP A 194 22.53 10.40 6.26
N PRO A 195 21.29 10.38 5.74
CA PRO A 195 20.72 9.22 5.07
C PRO A 195 21.52 8.74 3.87
N THR A 196 22.27 9.61 3.19
CA THR A 196 23.10 9.23 2.02
C THR A 196 24.24 8.29 2.37
N LYS A 197 24.58 8.18 3.67
CA LYS A 197 25.63 7.30 4.20
C LYS A 197 25.12 5.93 4.62
N LEU A 198 23.81 5.66 4.47
CA LEU A 198 23.22 4.38 4.83
C LEU A 198 23.38 3.39 3.68
N GLU A 199 24.05 2.27 3.93
CA GLU A 199 24.19 1.19 2.96
C GLU A 199 22.97 0.25 2.98
N ASN A 200 22.50 -0.09 4.19
CA ASN A 200 21.40 -1.02 4.42
C ASN A 200 20.34 -0.37 5.32
N PRO A 201 19.50 0.52 4.79
CA PRO A 201 18.39 1.11 5.53
C PRO A 201 17.42 0.03 6.03
N THR A 202 17.03 0.12 7.31
CA THR A 202 15.99 -0.72 7.92
C THR A 202 14.85 0.16 8.41
N PHE A 203 13.62 -0.36 8.37
CA PHE A 203 12.44 0.35 8.84
C PHE A 203 11.86 -0.30 10.08
N VAL A 204 11.44 0.53 11.03
CA VAL A 204 10.70 0.08 12.22
C VAL A 204 9.28 0.63 12.16
N ARG A 205 8.30 -0.27 12.10
CA ARG A 205 6.88 0.12 12.12
C ARG A 205 6.48 0.58 13.52
N ARG A 206 5.96 1.81 13.61
CA ARG A 206 5.25 2.32 14.79
C ARG A 206 3.79 2.53 14.41
N SER A 207 2.88 2.03 15.23
CA SER A 207 1.44 2.13 14.99
C SER A 207 0.71 2.67 16.21
N TYR A 208 -0.37 3.39 15.96
CA TYR A 208 -1.30 3.85 16.97
C TYR A 208 -2.71 3.79 16.40
N CYS A 209 -3.67 3.36 17.22
CA CYS A 209 -5.07 3.24 16.82
C CYS A 209 -5.92 4.20 17.64
N LEU A 210 -6.59 5.15 16.97
CA LEU A 210 -7.59 5.99 17.62
C LEU A 210 -8.81 5.14 17.95
N SER A 211 -9.33 5.29 19.18
CA SER A 211 -10.58 4.62 19.54
C SER A 211 -11.71 5.06 18.62
N ARG A 212 -12.67 4.16 18.37
CA ARG A 212 -13.85 4.45 17.53
C ARG A 212 -14.56 5.73 17.99
N ALA A 213 -14.69 5.93 19.30
CA ALA A 213 -15.34 7.12 19.85
C ALA A 213 -14.60 8.42 19.50
N ILE A 214 -13.27 8.44 19.64
CA ILE A 214 -12.44 9.60 19.27
C ILE A 214 -12.53 9.85 17.77
N TRP A 215 -12.41 8.80 16.95
CA TRP A 215 -12.46 8.93 15.50
C TRP A 215 -13.80 9.49 15.00
N GLN A 216 -14.92 9.04 15.55
CA GLN A 216 -16.23 9.58 15.18
C GLN A 216 -16.35 11.06 15.54
N ARG A 217 -15.89 11.47 16.72
CA ARG A 217 -15.88 12.89 17.10
C ARG A 217 -15.06 13.76 16.14
N LEU A 218 -13.85 13.30 15.77
CA LEU A 218 -13.01 14.01 14.81
C LEU A 218 -13.69 14.15 13.43
N LYS A 219 -14.34 13.09 12.95
CA LYS A 219 -15.11 13.15 11.69
C LYS A 219 -16.29 14.11 11.77
N THR A 220 -17.02 14.14 12.89
CA THR A 220 -18.11 15.09 13.08
C THR A 220 -17.60 16.53 13.05
N GLN A 221 -16.49 16.82 13.73
CA GLN A 221 -15.88 18.16 13.72
C GLN A 221 -15.37 18.55 12.33
N ALA A 222 -14.71 17.64 11.62
CA ALA A 222 -14.29 17.86 10.23
C ALA A 222 -15.48 18.23 9.34
N GLY A 223 -16.59 17.49 9.46
CA GLY A 223 -17.83 17.76 8.73
C GLY A 223 -18.44 19.12 9.06
N GLN A 224 -18.43 19.53 10.33
CA GLN A 224 -18.89 20.87 10.75
C GLN A 224 -18.05 22.01 10.16
N MET A 225 -16.76 21.74 9.89
CA MET A 225 -15.84 22.69 9.26
C MET A 225 -15.79 22.56 7.73
N SER A 226 -16.64 21.71 7.14
CA SER A 226 -16.66 21.40 5.69
C SER A 226 -15.30 20.94 5.13
N ILE A 227 -14.50 20.25 5.95
CA ILE A 227 -13.22 19.66 5.53
C ILE A 227 -13.30 18.13 5.55
N THR A 228 -12.40 17.50 4.80
CA THR A 228 -12.29 16.03 4.82
C THR A 228 -11.52 15.55 6.06
N PRO A 229 -11.76 14.31 6.54
CA PRO A 229 -10.92 13.73 7.59
C PRO A 229 -9.44 13.67 7.21
N THR A 230 -9.11 13.49 5.92
CA THR A 230 -7.74 13.55 5.40
C THR A 230 -7.12 14.92 5.64
N THR A 231 -7.83 16.00 5.31
CA THR A 231 -7.37 17.38 5.57
C THR A 231 -7.09 17.59 7.06
N LEU A 232 -8.01 17.16 7.93
CA LEU A 232 -7.85 17.29 9.39
C LEU A 232 -6.58 16.57 9.89
N LEU A 233 -6.39 15.30 9.51
CA LEU A 233 -5.22 14.52 9.90
C LEU A 233 -3.93 15.08 9.31
N LEU A 234 -3.96 15.51 8.05
CA LEU A 234 -2.82 16.10 7.36
C LEU A 234 -2.38 17.42 8.01
N THR A 235 -3.31 18.28 8.41
CA THR A 235 -3.01 19.50 9.16
C THR A 235 -2.37 19.16 10.50
N GLY A 236 -2.90 18.19 11.25
CA GLY A 236 -2.29 17.75 12.52
C GLY A 236 -0.87 17.19 12.32
N PHE A 237 -0.68 16.36 11.28
CA PHE A 237 0.62 15.83 10.90
C PHE A 237 1.62 16.93 10.53
N ALA A 238 1.20 17.88 9.70
CA ALA A 238 1.99 19.03 9.29
C ALA A 238 2.37 19.93 10.47
N GLN A 239 1.48 20.16 11.44
CA GLN A 239 1.79 20.91 12.66
C GLN A 239 2.88 20.24 13.50
N VAL A 240 2.83 18.91 13.63
CA VAL A 240 3.88 18.16 14.32
C VAL A 240 5.21 18.27 13.57
N LEU A 241 5.21 18.09 12.25
CA LEU A 241 6.42 18.23 11.45
C LEU A 241 7.01 19.65 11.53
N ALA A 242 6.18 20.69 11.45
CA ALA A 242 6.61 22.08 11.59
C ALA A 242 7.29 22.35 12.94
N ARG A 243 6.76 21.77 14.02
CA ARG A 243 7.33 21.90 15.38
C ARG A 243 8.74 21.30 15.50
N PHE A 244 9.03 20.24 14.76
CA PHE A 244 10.34 19.56 14.80
C PHE A 244 11.26 19.92 13.62
N SER A 245 10.76 20.65 12.63
CA SER A 245 11.53 21.10 11.47
C SER A 245 12.21 22.44 11.76
N SER A 246 13.38 22.66 11.16
CA SER A 246 14.03 23.99 11.19
C SER A 246 13.31 25.06 10.36
N SER A 247 12.29 24.68 9.58
CA SER A 247 11.43 25.59 8.82
C SER A 247 9.96 25.20 8.98
N PRO A 248 9.05 26.14 9.25
CA PRO A 248 7.59 25.90 9.23
C PRO A 248 7.01 25.89 7.81
N HIS A 249 7.82 26.20 6.79
CA HIS A 249 7.47 26.19 5.37
C HIS A 249 8.22 25.07 4.66
N PHE A 250 7.49 24.07 4.15
CA PHE A 250 8.05 22.84 3.56
C PHE A 250 7.03 22.13 2.66
N SER A 251 7.51 21.21 1.82
CA SER A 251 6.66 20.35 0.99
C SER A 251 6.46 18.97 1.59
N LEU A 252 5.26 18.42 1.47
CA LEU A 252 4.93 17.03 1.79
C LEU A 252 4.59 16.26 0.52
N ASN A 253 5.14 15.06 0.39
CA ASN A 253 4.71 14.11 -0.62
C ASN A 253 3.46 13.37 -0.10
N LEU A 254 2.34 13.57 -0.77
CA LEU A 254 1.10 12.86 -0.47
C LEU A 254 0.94 11.70 -1.44
N THR A 255 0.92 10.48 -0.90
CA THR A 255 0.58 9.26 -1.62
C THR A 255 -0.95 9.11 -1.66
N LEU A 256 -1.50 9.14 -2.87
CA LEU A 256 -2.92 8.99 -3.17
C LEU A 256 -3.13 7.75 -4.06
N PHE A 257 -4.40 7.38 -4.26
CA PHE A 257 -4.79 6.30 -5.19
C PHE A 257 -5.67 6.90 -6.28
N ASN A 258 -5.08 7.22 -7.43
CA ASN A 258 -5.79 7.91 -8.50
C ASN A 258 -6.35 6.90 -9.50
N ARG A 259 -7.57 6.44 -9.25
CA ARG A 259 -8.35 5.61 -10.17
C ARG A 259 -9.20 6.52 -11.05
N LEU A 260 -8.68 6.94 -12.21
CA LEU A 260 -9.45 7.75 -13.14
C LEU A 260 -10.72 6.98 -13.56
N PRO A 261 -11.91 7.61 -13.56
CA PRO A 261 -13.19 6.94 -13.83
C PRO A 261 -13.38 6.66 -15.33
N LEU A 262 -12.49 5.86 -15.90
CA LEU A 262 -12.42 5.53 -17.33
C LEU A 262 -13.25 4.29 -17.68
N HIS A 263 -13.62 3.48 -16.69
CA HIS A 263 -14.41 2.26 -16.86
C HIS A 263 -15.15 1.91 -15.56
N ALA A 264 -16.29 1.20 -15.66
CA ALA A 264 -17.10 0.80 -14.50
C ALA A 264 -16.34 -0.11 -13.51
N ASP A 265 -15.46 -0.98 -14.04
CA ASP A 265 -14.69 -1.93 -13.25
C ASP A 265 -13.49 -1.32 -12.50
N ILE A 266 -13.18 -0.02 -12.69
CA ILE A 266 -11.90 0.56 -12.22
C ILE A 266 -11.65 0.40 -10.72
N ASN A 267 -12.71 0.50 -9.91
CA ASN A 267 -12.64 0.38 -8.45
C ASN A 267 -12.58 -1.08 -7.97
N HIS A 268 -12.69 -2.04 -8.89
CA HIS A 268 -12.63 -3.48 -8.67
C HIS A 268 -11.35 -4.12 -9.23
N LEU A 269 -10.41 -3.31 -9.73
CA LEU A 269 -9.14 -3.83 -10.26
C LEU A 269 -8.06 -3.93 -9.19
N ILE A 270 -7.29 -5.01 -9.24
CA ILE A 270 -5.95 -5.06 -8.62
C ILE A 270 -4.93 -4.50 -9.60
N GLY A 271 -4.10 -3.57 -9.11
CA GLY A 271 -3.02 -2.90 -9.84
C GLY A 271 -2.41 -1.78 -9.02
N ASP A 272 -1.36 -1.15 -9.52
CA ASP A 272 -0.76 0.03 -8.88
C ASP A 272 -1.40 1.32 -9.43
N PHE A 273 -2.28 1.94 -8.65
CA PHE A 273 -2.87 3.25 -8.98
C PHE A 273 -2.27 4.37 -8.12
N THR A 274 -1.07 4.13 -7.57
CA THR A 274 -0.38 5.11 -6.75
C THR A 274 -0.16 6.41 -7.54
N ALA A 275 -0.61 7.51 -6.97
CA ALA A 275 -0.34 8.85 -7.47
C ALA A 275 0.32 9.66 -6.37
N LEU A 276 1.34 10.44 -6.75
CA LEU A 276 2.05 11.33 -5.83
C LEU A 276 1.66 12.76 -6.14
N THR A 277 1.39 13.54 -5.09
CA THR A 277 1.20 14.99 -5.22
C THR A 277 2.01 15.71 -4.14
N LEU A 278 2.69 16.79 -4.54
CA LEU A 278 3.44 17.62 -3.61
C LEU A 278 2.50 18.70 -3.04
N LEU A 279 2.33 18.67 -1.71
CA LEU A 279 1.59 19.70 -0.99
C LEU A 279 2.57 20.66 -0.33
N GLU A 280 2.50 21.93 -0.72
CA GLU A 280 3.15 23.00 0.02
C GLU A 280 2.42 23.26 1.34
N ILE A 281 3.19 23.29 2.43
CA ILE A 281 2.75 23.60 3.77
C ILE A 281 3.46 24.87 4.21
N ASP A 282 2.71 25.91 4.56
CA ASP A 282 3.22 27.10 5.23
C ASP A 282 2.52 27.27 6.59
N MET A 283 3.25 26.96 7.67
CA MET A 283 2.79 27.16 9.04
C MET A 283 3.27 28.48 9.67
N SER A 284 3.96 29.33 8.91
CA SER A 284 4.38 30.66 9.39
C SER A 284 3.23 31.67 9.46
N GLN A 285 2.19 31.45 8.66
CA GLN A 285 1.05 32.37 8.46
C GLN A 285 -0.22 31.96 9.22
N GLY A 286 -0.19 30.89 10.04
CA GLY A 286 -1.39 30.32 10.65
C GLY A 286 -1.79 31.00 11.97
N GLU A 287 -3.04 31.48 12.08
CA GLU A 287 -3.67 31.66 13.40
C GLU A 287 -3.78 30.28 14.07
N PRO A 288 -3.47 30.15 15.38
CA PRO A 288 -3.67 28.89 16.09
C PRO A 288 -5.14 28.46 15.97
N CYS A 289 -5.38 27.16 15.73
CA CYS A 289 -6.72 26.59 15.73
C CYS A 289 -7.42 27.01 17.03
N ARG A 290 -8.35 27.97 16.92
CA ARG A 290 -8.96 28.62 18.09
C ARG A 290 -9.62 27.51 18.90
N ARG A 291 -9.19 27.35 20.16
CA ARG A 291 -9.87 26.45 21.11
C ARG A 291 -11.34 26.88 21.08
N GLY A 292 -12.22 25.98 20.63
CA GLY A 292 -13.65 26.21 20.70
C GLY A 292 -13.99 26.66 22.11
N GLN A 293 -14.54 27.87 22.23
CA GLN A 293 -15.13 28.32 23.47
C GLN A 293 -16.28 27.35 23.77
N THR A 294 -16.14 26.62 24.87
CA THR A 294 -17.21 25.85 25.50
C THR A 294 -18.33 26.76 25.95
#